data_AF-A0A524QRC6-F1
#
_entry.id   AF-A0A524QRC6-F1
#
_cell.length_a   1.000
_cell.length_b   1.000
_cell.length_c   1.000
_cell.angle_alpha   90.00
_cell.angle_beta   90.00
_cell.angle_gamma   90.00
#
_symmetry.space_group_name_H-M   'P 1'
#
loop_
_entity.id
_entity.type
_entity.pdbx_description
1 polymer ?
#
loop_
_entity_poly.entity_id
_entity_poly.type
_entity_poly.pdbx_seq_one_letter_code
_entity_poly.pdbx_strand_id
1 'polypeptide(L)'
;MFPLQMNPEAVLKEAVEFNRKLLNGIDSIASIKEVEIGLTPKEEVYRDDDVVLYHYLPRKNRPFKIPVLIVYALVNRPYMVDVEEGRSLIQNLLDQGLDIYLVDWGYPDRWEKYLTLDDYINGYMDDCVDVIRERHGLDAINLAGICQGGTFSLCYTALHPEKVKNLVTMVTPVDFHVKDGLLNVWCQPMDVDLMVDAFGNIPGDFMNFGFLMLKPWQLMV
;
A
#
# COMPACT_ATOMS: atom_id res chain seq x y z
N MET A 1 -44.88 29.50 16.86
CA MET A 1 -44.86 29.30 15.40
C MET A 1 -44.18 30.52 14.79
N PHE A 2 -42.88 30.45 14.51
CA PHE A 2 -42.14 31.60 13.96
C PHE A 2 -42.57 31.84 12.51
N PRO A 3 -43.09 33.02 12.14
CA PRO A 3 -43.43 33.31 10.76
C PRO A 3 -42.13 33.60 9.99
N LEU A 4 -41.79 32.75 9.03
CA LEU A 4 -40.76 33.05 8.03
C LEU A 4 -41.20 34.28 7.23
N GLN A 5 -40.69 35.45 7.58
CA GLN A 5 -40.83 36.65 6.75
C GLN A 5 -39.90 36.50 5.54
N MET A 6 -40.42 35.93 4.46
CA MET A 6 -39.68 35.82 3.19
C MET A 6 -39.74 37.15 2.45
N ASN A 7 -38.63 37.91 2.46
CA ASN A 7 -38.47 39.09 1.63
C ASN A 7 -38.19 38.64 0.17
N PRO A 8 -39.00 39.05 -0.82
CA PRO A 8 -38.81 38.67 -2.23
C PRO A 8 -37.40 38.98 -2.79
N GLU A 9 -36.78 40.07 -2.36
CA GLU A 9 -35.41 40.43 -2.77
C GLU A 9 -34.37 39.49 -2.16
N ALA A 10 -34.58 39.04 -0.93
CA ALA A 10 -33.70 38.08 -0.26
C ALA A 10 -33.81 36.70 -0.92
N VAL A 11 -35.02 36.27 -1.27
CA VAL A 11 -35.27 35.01 -1.98
C VAL A 11 -34.63 35.03 -3.37
N LEU A 12 -34.74 36.15 -4.10
CA LEU A 12 -34.10 36.30 -5.40
C LEU A 12 -32.57 36.24 -5.29
N LYS A 13 -32.00 36.92 -4.29
CA LYS A 13 -30.55 36.90 -4.03
C LYS A 13 -30.06 35.49 -3.69
N GLU A 14 -30.81 34.77 -2.85
CA GLU A 14 -30.51 33.39 -2.47
C GLU A 14 -30.60 32.45 -3.68
N ALA A 15 -31.61 32.60 -4.54
CA ALA A 15 -31.74 31.83 -5.77
C ALA A 15 -30.58 32.08 -6.75
N VAL A 16 -30.11 33.32 -6.87
CA VAL A 16 -28.94 33.67 -7.69
C VAL A 16 -27.65 33.10 -7.11
N GLU A 17 -27.47 33.16 -5.79
CA GLU A 17 -26.31 32.55 -5.12
C GLU A 17 -26.32 31.02 -5.23
N PHE A 18 -27.49 30.39 -5.10
CA PHE A 18 -27.67 28.96 -5.28
C PHE A 18 -27.28 28.52 -6.70
N ASN A 19 -27.82 29.19 -7.72
CA ASN A 19 -27.47 28.89 -9.12
C ASN A 19 -25.97 29.07 -9.39
N ARG A 20 -25.35 30.11 -8.82
CA ARG A 20 -23.90 30.33 -8.95
C ARG A 20 -23.09 29.21 -8.29
N LYS A 21 -23.47 28.80 -7.07
CA LYS A 21 -22.81 27.68 -6.37
C LYS A 21 -23.01 26.37 -7.13
N LEU A 22 -24.18 26.15 -7.71
CA LEU A 22 -24.50 24.96 -8.48
C LEU A 22 -23.69 24.90 -9.78
N LEU A 23 -23.57 26.01 -10.51
CA LEU A 23 -22.71 26.13 -11.69
C LEU A 23 -21.23 25.92 -11.34
N ASN A 24 -20.74 26.59 -10.30
CA ASN A 24 -19.37 26.38 -9.82
C ASN A 24 -19.12 24.93 -9.38
N GLY A 25 -20.13 24.26 -8.82
CA GLY A 25 -20.07 22.85 -8.45
C GLY A 25 -19.97 21.93 -9.67
N ILE A 26 -20.76 22.20 -10.72
CA ILE A 26 -20.69 21.49 -11.99
C ILE A 26 -19.32 21.68 -12.65
N ASP A 27 -18.81 22.91 -12.69
CA ASP A 27 -17.47 23.21 -13.24
C ASP A 27 -16.36 22.54 -12.42
N SER A 28 -16.50 22.48 -11.09
CA SER A 28 -15.55 21.78 -10.22
C SER A 28 -15.54 20.29 -10.51
N ILE A 29 -16.71 19.64 -10.64
CA ILE A 29 -16.82 18.22 -10.98
C ILE A 29 -16.26 17.95 -12.38
N ALA A 30 -16.60 18.79 -13.37
CA ALA A 30 -16.13 18.65 -14.74
C ALA A 30 -14.61 18.88 -14.88
N SER A 31 -13.98 19.56 -13.92
CA SER A 31 -12.53 19.80 -13.89
C SER A 31 -11.76 18.81 -13.01
N ILE A 32 -12.44 17.85 -12.35
CA ILE A 32 -11.78 16.71 -11.72
C ILE A 32 -11.14 15.89 -12.84
N LYS A 33 -9.83 15.99 -12.97
CA LYS A 33 -9.04 15.07 -13.78
C LYS A 33 -8.95 13.74 -13.05
N GLU A 34 -8.97 12.63 -13.79
CA GLU A 34 -8.56 11.34 -13.24
C GLU A 34 -7.15 11.49 -12.67
N VAL A 35 -6.98 11.17 -11.39
CA VAL A 35 -5.66 11.21 -10.74
C VAL A 35 -4.90 10.00 -11.24
N GLU A 36 -3.87 10.24 -12.04
CA GLU A 36 -2.94 9.20 -12.46
C GLU A 36 -2.02 8.84 -11.27
N ILE A 37 -2.09 7.58 -10.84
CA ILE A 37 -1.38 7.05 -9.68
C ILE A 37 -0.19 6.19 -10.15
N GLY A 38 0.92 6.18 -9.41
CA GLY A 38 2.05 5.28 -9.71
C GLY A 38 2.89 5.72 -10.90
N LEU A 39 2.96 7.03 -11.15
CA LEU A 39 3.60 7.63 -12.32
C LEU A 39 5.14 7.64 -12.29
N THR A 40 5.77 7.23 -11.18
CA THR A 40 7.22 7.30 -11.10
C THR A 40 7.84 6.30 -12.08
N PRO A 41 8.70 6.74 -13.01
CA PRO A 41 9.26 5.85 -14.02
C PRO A 41 9.98 4.66 -13.38
N LYS A 42 9.63 3.45 -13.83
CA LYS A 42 10.15 2.19 -13.33
C LYS A 42 10.24 1.16 -14.44
N GLU A 43 11.13 0.20 -14.24
CA GLU A 43 11.30 -0.96 -15.10
C GLU A 43 11.02 -2.24 -14.31
N GLU A 44 10.42 -3.22 -14.97
CA GLU A 44 10.34 -4.59 -14.47
C GLU A 44 11.72 -5.23 -14.62
N VAL A 45 12.28 -5.72 -13.52
CA VAL A 45 13.63 -6.30 -13.49
C VAL A 45 13.64 -7.79 -13.25
N TYR A 46 12.55 -8.30 -12.68
CA TYR A 46 12.32 -9.72 -12.44
C TYR A 46 10.82 -9.94 -12.28
N ARG A 47 10.38 -11.14 -12.66
CA ARG A 47 9.02 -11.61 -12.50
C ARG A 47 9.04 -13.09 -12.19
N ASP A 48 8.24 -13.48 -11.22
CA ASP A 48 7.87 -14.86 -10.95
C ASP A 48 6.36 -14.92 -10.72
N ASP A 49 5.65 -15.64 -11.57
CA ASP A 49 4.19 -15.61 -11.66
C ASP A 49 3.64 -14.17 -11.71
N ASP A 50 2.80 -13.82 -10.72
CA ASP A 50 2.22 -12.49 -10.53
C ASP A 50 3.10 -11.55 -9.70
N VAL A 51 4.17 -12.07 -9.09
CA VAL A 51 5.15 -11.28 -8.33
C VAL A 51 6.09 -10.58 -9.30
N VAL A 52 6.16 -9.26 -9.18
CA VAL A 52 6.99 -8.40 -10.03
C VAL A 52 7.92 -7.59 -9.16
N LEU A 53 9.21 -7.64 -9.47
CA LEU A 53 10.19 -6.73 -8.91
C LEU A 53 10.35 -5.54 -9.85
N TYR A 54 10.02 -4.35 -9.35
CA TYR A 54 10.24 -3.09 -10.04
C TYR A 54 11.49 -2.40 -9.53
N HIS A 55 12.28 -1.85 -10.46
CA HIS A 55 13.36 -0.91 -10.19
C HIS A 55 12.94 0.47 -10.67
N TYR A 56 12.95 1.45 -9.77
CA TYR A 56 12.59 2.82 -10.11
C TYR A 56 13.79 3.56 -10.70
N LEU A 57 13.57 4.30 -11.79
CA LEU A 57 14.65 4.96 -12.50
C LEU A 57 15.30 6.05 -11.61
N PRO A 58 16.62 6.00 -11.39
CA PRO A 58 17.32 6.98 -10.56
C PRO A 58 17.13 8.42 -11.05
N ARG A 59 16.83 9.34 -10.13
CA ARG A 59 16.70 10.78 -10.44
C ARG A 59 18.01 11.57 -10.23
N LYS A 60 19.03 10.93 -9.64
CA LYS A 60 20.39 11.47 -9.48
C LYS A 60 21.39 10.65 -10.29
N ASN A 61 22.40 11.32 -10.84
CA ASN A 61 23.48 10.69 -11.61
C ASN A 61 24.33 9.68 -10.80
N ARG A 62 24.31 9.77 -9.47
CA ARG A 62 25.06 8.89 -8.57
C ARG A 62 24.21 8.55 -7.34
N PRO A 63 23.35 7.53 -7.41
CA PRO A 63 22.61 7.08 -6.24
C PRO A 63 23.56 6.45 -5.21
N PHE A 64 23.06 6.24 -3.99
CA PHE A 64 23.77 5.47 -2.97
C PHE A 64 24.06 4.05 -3.45
N LYS A 65 25.21 3.51 -3.03
CA LYS A 65 25.72 2.23 -3.53
C LYS A 65 24.85 1.02 -3.17
N ILE A 66 24.07 1.10 -2.09
CA ILE A 66 23.31 -0.05 -1.59
C ILE A 66 21.84 0.26 -1.77
N PRO A 67 21.13 -0.49 -2.61
CA PRO A 67 19.72 -0.25 -2.89
C PRO A 67 18.84 -0.56 -1.68
N VAL A 68 17.59 -0.09 -1.76
CA VAL A 68 16.54 -0.36 -0.80
C VAL A 68 15.43 -1.14 -1.51
N LEU A 69 15.11 -2.32 -1.01
CA LEU A 69 13.92 -3.07 -1.40
C LEU A 69 12.76 -2.68 -0.49
N ILE A 70 11.71 -2.12 -1.09
CA ILE A 70 10.45 -1.84 -0.41
C ILE A 70 9.56 -3.08 -0.51
N VAL A 71 9.17 -3.59 0.66
CA VAL A 71 8.27 -4.74 0.80
C VAL A 71 6.96 -4.25 1.40
N TYR A 72 5.91 -4.24 0.59
CA TYR A 72 4.58 -3.77 0.99
C TYR A 72 3.68 -4.92 1.44
N ALA A 73 2.53 -4.60 2.04
CA ALA A 73 1.54 -5.60 2.45
C ALA A 73 0.84 -6.24 1.24
N LEU A 74 0.42 -7.50 1.39
CA LEU A 74 -0.37 -8.23 0.38
C LEU A 74 -1.78 -7.66 0.20
N VAL A 75 -2.35 -7.07 1.26
CA VAL A 75 -3.75 -6.61 1.30
C VAL A 75 -3.99 -5.38 0.43
N ASN A 76 -3.00 -4.50 0.32
CA ASN A 76 -3.09 -3.24 -0.41
C ASN A 76 -2.07 -3.22 -1.55
N ARG A 77 -2.32 -2.39 -2.56
CA ARG A 77 -1.41 -2.28 -3.69
C ARG A 77 -0.23 -1.34 -3.41
N PRO A 78 0.94 -1.64 -3.98
CA PRO A 78 2.16 -0.88 -3.71
C PRO A 78 2.13 0.55 -4.24
N TYR A 79 1.21 0.91 -5.14
CA TYR A 79 1.05 2.31 -5.56
C TYR A 79 0.71 3.25 -4.40
N MET A 80 0.32 2.73 -3.22
CA MET A 80 0.14 3.53 -2.01
C MET A 80 1.43 4.21 -1.52
N VAL A 81 2.61 3.73 -1.91
CA VAL A 81 3.88 4.41 -1.67
C VAL A 81 4.30 5.34 -2.82
N ASP A 82 3.51 5.38 -3.89
CA ASP A 82 3.72 6.14 -5.12
C ASP A 82 2.41 6.77 -5.63
N VAL A 83 1.75 7.55 -4.76
CA VAL A 83 0.35 7.96 -4.97
C VAL A 83 0.19 9.01 -6.07
N GLU A 84 0.82 10.17 -5.93
CA GLU A 84 0.73 11.28 -6.87
C GLU A 84 2.05 12.05 -6.86
N GLU A 85 2.34 12.79 -7.93
CA GLU A 85 3.47 13.72 -7.98
C GLU A 85 3.44 14.68 -6.77
N GLY A 86 4.58 14.80 -6.07
CA GLY A 86 4.68 15.59 -4.84
C GLY A 86 4.11 14.93 -3.57
N ARG A 87 3.44 13.77 -3.69
CA ARG A 87 2.96 12.95 -2.57
C ARG A 87 3.49 11.51 -2.59
N SER A 88 4.42 11.21 -3.50
CA SER A 88 5.07 9.91 -3.61
C SER A 88 6.24 9.78 -2.63
N LEU A 89 6.19 8.76 -1.76
CA LEU A 89 7.33 8.42 -0.91
C LEU A 89 8.52 8.00 -1.78
N ILE A 90 8.27 7.20 -2.82
CA ILE A 90 9.32 6.72 -3.73
C ILE A 90 10.03 7.89 -4.42
N GLN A 91 9.30 8.88 -4.96
CA GLN A 91 9.92 10.06 -5.58
C GLN A 91 10.83 10.79 -4.60
N ASN A 92 10.35 11.01 -3.37
CA ASN A 92 11.13 11.68 -2.35
C ASN A 92 12.42 10.91 -2.02
N LEU A 93 12.36 9.57 -1.92
CA LEU A 93 13.54 8.75 -1.66
C LEU A 93 14.54 8.77 -2.84
N LEU A 94 14.06 8.69 -4.08
CA LEU A 94 14.88 8.84 -5.29
C LEU A 94 15.55 10.22 -5.35
N ASP A 95 14.83 11.28 -4.99
CA ASP A 95 15.36 12.65 -4.92
C ASP A 95 16.39 12.82 -3.80
N GLN A 96 16.30 12.05 -2.71
CA GLN A 96 17.38 11.97 -1.72
C GLN A 96 18.61 11.21 -2.26
N GLY A 97 18.46 10.43 -3.33
CA GLY A 97 19.52 9.67 -3.98
C GLY A 97 19.56 8.21 -3.59
N LEU A 98 18.50 7.67 -2.98
CA LEU A 98 18.37 6.24 -2.76
C LEU A 98 18.07 5.54 -4.08
N ASP A 99 18.59 4.32 -4.22
CA ASP A 99 18.23 3.43 -5.32
C ASP A 99 17.11 2.50 -4.83
N ILE A 100 15.95 2.53 -5.50
CA ILE A 100 14.70 1.98 -4.98
C ILE A 100 14.19 0.83 -5.84
N TYR A 101 13.95 -0.28 -5.16
CA TYR A 101 13.26 -1.44 -5.68
C TYR A 101 11.95 -1.64 -4.90
N LEU A 102 10.96 -2.23 -5.53
CA LEU A 102 9.68 -2.54 -4.91
C LEU A 102 9.17 -3.89 -5.41
N VAL A 103 8.71 -4.73 -4.48
CA VAL A 103 7.98 -5.96 -4.81
C VAL A 103 6.50 -5.64 -4.95
N ASP A 104 5.92 -5.94 -6.10
CA ASP A 104 4.48 -6.00 -6.33
C ASP A 104 4.04 -7.46 -6.36
N TRP A 105 3.24 -7.88 -5.40
CA TRP A 105 2.79 -9.26 -5.25
C TRP A 105 1.70 -9.66 -6.27
N GLY A 106 1.14 -8.68 -6.99
CA GLY A 106 0.06 -8.95 -7.93
C GLY A 106 -1.31 -9.12 -7.27
N TYR A 107 -2.19 -9.90 -7.90
CA TYR A 107 -3.50 -10.26 -7.35
C TYR A 107 -3.56 -11.77 -7.18
N PRO A 108 -4.06 -12.26 -6.03
CA PRO A 108 -3.93 -13.67 -5.75
C PRO A 108 -4.89 -14.52 -6.59
N ASP A 109 -4.32 -15.48 -7.29
CA ASP A 109 -5.04 -16.45 -8.10
C ASP A 109 -5.54 -17.63 -7.26
N ARG A 110 -6.51 -18.40 -7.78
CA ARG A 110 -7.17 -19.48 -7.01
C ARG A 110 -6.22 -20.56 -6.48
N TRP A 111 -5.10 -20.78 -7.15
CA TRP A 111 -4.12 -21.79 -6.75
C TRP A 111 -3.25 -21.29 -5.58
N GLU A 112 -3.15 -19.98 -5.39
CA GLU A 112 -2.33 -19.37 -4.34
C GLU A 112 -2.86 -19.62 -2.93
N LYS A 113 -4.07 -20.19 -2.78
CA LYS A 113 -4.57 -20.67 -1.49
C LYS A 113 -3.69 -21.72 -0.81
N TYR A 114 -2.79 -22.35 -1.57
CA TYR A 114 -1.83 -23.33 -1.08
C TYR A 114 -0.49 -22.70 -0.69
N LEU A 115 -0.26 -21.42 -0.99
CA LEU A 115 0.93 -20.71 -0.57
C LEU A 115 0.91 -20.52 0.94
N THR A 116 2.09 -20.64 1.51
CA THR A 116 2.36 -20.42 2.93
C THR A 116 3.20 -19.17 3.11
N LEU A 117 3.37 -18.73 4.36
CA LEU A 117 4.29 -17.64 4.68
C LEU A 117 5.74 -17.95 4.24
N ASP A 118 6.13 -19.23 4.24
CA ASP A 118 7.46 -19.66 3.83
C ASP A 118 7.68 -19.39 2.34
N ASP A 119 6.68 -19.67 1.50
CA ASP A 119 6.77 -19.42 0.04
C ASP A 119 6.93 -17.92 -0.27
N TYR A 120 6.23 -17.05 0.48
CA TYR A 120 6.40 -15.60 0.32
C TYR A 120 7.76 -15.09 0.81
N ILE A 121 8.27 -15.61 1.93
CA ILE A 121 9.48 -15.09 2.58
C ILE A 121 10.75 -15.71 2.00
N ASN A 122 10.80 -17.03 1.89
CA ASN A 122 11.97 -17.80 1.46
C ASN A 122 11.93 -18.18 -0.02
N GLY A 123 10.79 -18.02 -0.70
CA GLY A 123 10.70 -18.08 -2.15
C GLY A 123 10.74 -16.68 -2.75
N TYR A 124 9.57 -16.08 -2.97
CA TYR A 124 9.42 -14.85 -3.75
C TYR A 124 10.27 -13.67 -3.25
N MET A 125 10.29 -13.41 -1.93
CA MET A 125 11.06 -12.32 -1.36
C MET A 125 12.57 -12.59 -1.43
N ASP A 126 13.01 -13.83 -1.20
CA ASP A 126 14.44 -14.19 -1.28
C ASP A 126 14.97 -14.04 -2.71
N ASP A 127 14.20 -14.49 -3.69
CA ASP A 127 14.54 -14.34 -5.12
C ASP A 127 14.67 -12.87 -5.51
N CYS A 128 13.75 -12.02 -5.04
CA CYS A 128 13.86 -10.57 -5.25
C CYS A 128 15.14 -9.99 -4.64
N VAL A 129 15.51 -10.43 -3.43
CA VAL A 129 16.75 -9.98 -2.76
C VAL A 129 17.97 -10.43 -3.55
N ASP A 130 18.02 -11.68 -4.00
CA ASP A 130 19.14 -12.23 -4.76
C ASP A 130 19.30 -11.56 -6.12
N VAL A 131 18.21 -11.29 -6.85
CA VAL A 131 18.25 -10.51 -8.10
C VAL A 131 18.91 -9.15 -7.88
N ILE A 132 18.57 -8.45 -6.80
CA ILE A 132 19.16 -7.13 -6.49
C ILE A 132 20.64 -7.28 -6.12
N ARG A 133 20.99 -8.27 -5.28
CA ARG A 133 22.37 -8.53 -4.86
C ARG A 133 23.27 -8.84 -6.06
N GLU A 134 22.82 -9.70 -6.96
CA GLU A 134 23.54 -10.07 -8.17
C GLU A 134 23.72 -8.87 -9.12
N ARG A 135 22.66 -8.10 -9.36
CA ARG A 135 22.69 -6.92 -10.23
C ARG A 135 23.70 -5.86 -9.74
N HIS A 136 23.87 -5.72 -8.44
CA HIS A 136 24.76 -4.72 -7.84
C HIS A 136 26.12 -5.29 -7.39
N GLY A 137 26.31 -6.60 -7.43
CA GLY A 137 27.50 -7.28 -6.91
C GLY A 137 27.69 -7.04 -5.40
N LEU A 138 26.61 -7.14 -4.63
CA LEU A 138 26.58 -6.86 -3.20
C LEU A 138 26.23 -8.10 -2.39
N ASP A 139 26.89 -8.28 -1.24
CA ASP A 139 26.54 -9.37 -0.32
C ASP A 139 25.23 -9.12 0.43
N ALA A 140 24.81 -7.86 0.59
CA ALA A 140 23.60 -7.50 1.34
C ALA A 140 22.97 -6.19 0.84
N ILE A 141 21.64 -6.08 0.99
CA ILE A 141 20.84 -4.90 0.61
C ILE A 141 20.14 -4.26 1.83
N ASN A 142 19.51 -3.09 1.64
CA ASN A 142 18.64 -2.53 2.66
C ASN A 142 17.19 -2.99 2.43
N LEU A 143 16.46 -3.27 3.50
CA LEU A 143 15.03 -3.57 3.46
C LEU A 143 14.22 -2.45 4.09
N ALA A 144 13.12 -2.08 3.45
CA ALA A 144 12.10 -1.19 3.98
C ALA A 144 10.74 -1.88 3.94
N GLY A 145 10.32 -2.43 5.07
CA GLY A 145 9.08 -3.17 5.19
C GLY A 145 7.94 -2.30 5.74
N ILE A 146 6.79 -2.33 5.08
CA ILE A 146 5.63 -1.50 5.44
C ILE A 146 4.43 -2.38 5.78
N CYS A 147 3.78 -2.11 6.92
CA CYS A 147 2.65 -2.89 7.43
C CYS A 147 3.04 -4.39 7.49
N GLN A 148 2.23 -5.30 6.93
CA GLN A 148 2.53 -6.74 6.87
C GLN A 148 3.85 -7.04 6.14
N GLY A 149 4.24 -6.25 5.14
CA GLY A 149 5.55 -6.39 4.48
C GLY A 149 6.73 -6.15 5.44
N GLY A 150 6.51 -5.37 6.52
CA GLY A 150 7.45 -5.26 7.63
C GLY A 150 7.54 -6.51 8.48
N THR A 151 6.44 -7.21 8.71
CA THR A 151 6.45 -8.50 9.41
C THR A 151 7.25 -9.53 8.60
N PHE A 152 7.03 -9.57 7.28
CA PHE A 152 7.82 -10.41 6.37
C PHE A 152 9.31 -10.05 6.41
N SER A 153 9.62 -8.75 6.33
CA SER A 153 11.01 -8.27 6.39
C SER A 153 11.70 -8.59 7.72
N LEU A 154 10.98 -8.55 8.84
CA LEU A 154 11.51 -8.96 10.15
C LEU A 154 11.83 -10.46 10.18
N CYS A 155 10.90 -11.30 9.73
CA CYS A 155 11.12 -12.75 9.63
C CYS A 155 12.30 -13.06 8.71
N TYR A 156 12.31 -12.48 7.50
CA TYR A 156 13.38 -12.65 6.52
C TYR A 156 14.74 -12.24 7.09
N THR A 157 14.84 -11.07 7.72
CA THR A 157 16.10 -10.59 8.31
C THR A 157 16.60 -11.49 9.44
N ALA A 158 15.70 -12.14 10.18
CA ALA A 158 16.08 -13.10 11.22
C ALA A 158 16.59 -14.43 10.64
N LEU A 159 16.06 -14.84 9.47
CA LEU A 159 16.44 -16.09 8.79
C LEU A 159 17.71 -15.92 7.93
N HIS A 160 17.87 -14.77 7.28
CA HIS A 160 18.97 -14.46 6.33
C HIS A 160 19.71 -13.16 6.70
N PRO A 161 20.27 -13.05 7.92
CA PRO A 161 20.93 -11.83 8.39
C PRO A 161 22.13 -11.41 7.53
N GLU A 162 22.75 -12.34 6.82
CA GLU A 162 23.87 -12.09 5.90
C GLU A 162 23.46 -11.37 4.61
N LYS A 163 22.19 -11.47 4.19
CA LYS A 163 21.66 -10.81 2.98
C LYS A 163 21.08 -9.41 3.27
N VAL A 164 20.96 -9.02 4.54
CA VAL A 164 20.32 -7.76 4.96
C VAL A 164 21.30 -6.86 5.72
N LYS A 165 21.59 -5.68 5.15
CA LYS A 165 22.48 -4.69 5.78
C LYS A 165 21.77 -3.83 6.81
N ASN A 166 20.59 -3.31 6.46
CA ASN A 166 19.77 -2.48 7.32
C ASN A 166 18.31 -2.85 7.11
N LEU A 167 17.52 -2.80 8.19
CA LEU A 167 16.08 -2.99 8.15
C LEU A 167 15.38 -1.73 8.67
N VAL A 168 14.42 -1.24 7.91
CA VAL A 168 13.50 -0.16 8.31
C VAL A 168 12.08 -0.72 8.31
N THR A 169 11.39 -0.61 9.44
CA THR A 169 10.00 -1.03 9.60
C THR A 169 9.10 0.18 9.74
N MET A 170 8.02 0.25 8.97
CA MET A 170 7.03 1.33 9.02
C MET A 170 5.66 0.75 9.28
N VAL A 171 4.98 1.26 10.33
CA VAL A 171 3.64 0.83 10.75
C VAL A 171 3.49 -0.70 10.80
N THR A 172 4.56 -1.39 11.18
CA THR A 172 4.67 -2.85 11.11
C THR A 172 4.04 -3.50 12.34
N PRO A 173 3.10 -4.43 12.17
CA PRO A 173 2.61 -5.23 13.28
C PRO A 173 3.67 -6.27 13.66
N VAL A 174 3.98 -6.35 14.96
CA VAL A 174 5.00 -7.25 15.53
C VAL A 174 4.42 -8.09 16.65
N ASP A 175 3.68 -7.46 17.57
CA ASP A 175 2.98 -8.16 18.64
C ASP A 175 1.51 -8.38 18.28
N PHE A 176 1.17 -9.63 17.96
CA PHE A 176 -0.19 -10.05 17.66
C PHE A 176 -0.97 -10.56 18.88
N HIS A 177 -0.35 -10.63 20.06
CA HIS A 177 -0.97 -11.10 21.31
C HIS A 177 -1.66 -9.99 22.11
N VAL A 178 -1.65 -8.75 21.60
CA VAL A 178 -2.31 -7.61 22.22
C VAL A 178 -3.81 -7.89 22.36
N LYS A 179 -4.34 -7.70 23.58
CA LYS A 179 -5.74 -8.02 23.91
C LYS A 179 -6.71 -6.85 23.76
N ASP A 180 -6.18 -5.65 23.55
CA ASP A 180 -6.96 -4.41 23.55
C ASP A 180 -7.21 -3.86 22.13
N GLY A 181 -6.56 -4.45 21.12
CA GLY A 181 -6.76 -4.10 19.72
C GLY A 181 -8.03 -4.76 19.17
N LEU A 182 -8.96 -3.97 18.62
CA LEU A 182 -10.23 -4.49 18.07
C LEU A 182 -9.99 -5.58 17.01
N LEU A 183 -9.06 -5.35 16.06
CA LEU A 183 -8.71 -6.36 15.06
C LEU A 183 -8.16 -7.63 15.72
N ASN A 184 -7.24 -7.50 16.69
CA ASN A 184 -6.68 -8.66 17.39
C ASN A 184 -7.80 -9.48 18.04
N VAL A 185 -8.71 -8.84 18.78
CA VAL A 185 -9.83 -9.50 19.45
C VAL A 185 -10.78 -10.16 18.46
N TRP A 186 -11.10 -9.50 17.35
CA TRP A 186 -11.99 -10.05 16.33
C TRP A 186 -11.38 -11.22 15.57
N CYS A 187 -10.06 -11.21 15.35
CA CYS A 187 -9.37 -12.29 14.66
C CYS A 187 -9.18 -13.55 15.52
N GLN A 188 -9.12 -13.44 16.86
CA GLN A 188 -8.91 -14.60 17.74
C GLN A 188 -9.93 -15.76 17.53
N PRO A 189 -11.25 -15.52 17.45
CA PRO A 189 -12.22 -16.60 17.23
C PRO A 189 -12.36 -17.04 15.76
N MET A 190 -11.64 -16.42 14.82
CA MET A 190 -11.77 -16.75 13.40
C MET A 190 -11.02 -18.04 13.07
N ASP A 191 -11.70 -18.96 12.40
CA ASP A 191 -11.10 -20.16 11.83
C ASP A 191 -10.59 -19.85 10.41
N VAL A 192 -9.30 -19.51 10.33
CA VAL A 192 -8.65 -19.10 9.06
C VAL A 192 -8.64 -20.27 8.07
N ASP A 193 -8.42 -21.49 8.54
CA ASP A 193 -8.38 -22.68 7.68
C ASP A 193 -9.76 -22.92 7.05
N LEU A 194 -10.83 -22.82 7.83
CA LEU A 194 -12.20 -22.92 7.31
C LEU A 194 -12.53 -21.80 6.32
N MET A 195 -12.04 -20.58 6.55
CA MET A 195 -12.22 -19.47 5.61
C MET A 195 -11.51 -19.74 4.29
N VAL A 196 -10.27 -20.24 4.34
CA VAL A 196 -9.51 -20.64 3.14
C VAL A 196 -10.19 -21.80 2.42
N ASP A 197 -10.69 -22.80 3.14
CA ASP A 197 -11.43 -23.92 2.55
C ASP A 197 -12.72 -23.48 1.85
N ALA A 198 -13.42 -22.50 2.43
CA ALA A 198 -14.68 -21.98 1.88
C ALA A 198 -14.49 -21.03 0.69
N PHE A 199 -13.50 -20.13 0.75
CA PHE A 199 -13.32 -19.05 -0.24
C PHE A 199 -12.15 -19.27 -1.20
N GLY A 200 -11.23 -20.19 -0.88
CA GLY A 200 -9.92 -20.28 -1.52
C GLY A 200 -9.01 -19.17 -1.00
N ASN A 201 -9.14 -17.97 -1.55
CA ASN A 201 -8.48 -16.77 -1.05
C ASN A 201 -9.48 -15.91 -0.27
N ILE A 202 -9.04 -15.29 0.83
CA ILE A 202 -9.89 -14.38 1.60
C ILE A 202 -10.23 -13.16 0.71
N PRO A 203 -11.53 -12.87 0.46
CA PRO A 203 -11.91 -11.75 -0.40
C PRO A 203 -11.43 -10.40 0.14
N GLY A 204 -10.94 -9.53 -0.75
CA GLY A 204 -10.53 -8.17 -0.39
C GLY A 204 -11.66 -7.35 0.25
N ASP A 205 -12.90 -7.53 -0.21
CA ASP A 205 -14.08 -6.86 0.36
C ASP A 205 -14.36 -7.27 1.80
N PHE A 206 -14.08 -8.53 2.15
CA PHE A 206 -14.22 -9.01 3.52
C PHE A 206 -13.21 -8.30 4.44
N MET A 207 -11.95 -8.21 3.99
CA MET A 207 -10.91 -7.49 4.72
C MET A 207 -11.24 -5.99 4.85
N ASN A 208 -11.65 -5.36 3.76
CA ASN A 208 -12.04 -3.95 3.73
C ASN A 208 -13.18 -3.65 4.69
N PHE A 209 -14.22 -4.50 4.72
CA PHE A 209 -15.31 -4.39 5.67
C PHE A 209 -14.82 -4.43 7.12
N GLY A 210 -13.91 -5.35 7.46
CA GLY A 210 -13.29 -5.41 8.78
C GLY A 210 -12.59 -4.10 9.18
N PHE A 211 -11.87 -3.48 8.24
CA PHE A 211 -11.20 -2.19 8.50
C PHE A 211 -12.18 -1.02 8.65
N LEU A 212 -13.23 -0.95 7.82
CA LEU A 212 -14.26 0.10 7.93
C LEU A 212 -14.98 0.05 9.28
N MET A 213 -15.19 -1.15 9.81
CA MET A 213 -15.83 -1.37 11.10
C MET A 213 -15.02 -0.89 12.30
N LEU A 214 -13.73 -0.56 12.14
CA LEU A 214 -12.93 0.04 13.22
C LEU A 214 -13.41 1.45 13.57
N LYS A 215 -13.88 2.21 12.58
CA LYS A 215 -14.40 3.57 12.76
C LYS A 215 -15.58 3.81 11.82
N PRO A 216 -16.71 3.12 12.05
CA PRO A 216 -17.82 3.08 11.09
C PRO A 216 -18.37 4.47 10.77
N TRP A 217 -18.45 5.33 11.78
CA TRP A 217 -18.95 6.70 11.64
C TRP A 217 -18.02 7.66 10.90
N GLN A 218 -16.73 7.35 10.82
CA GLN A 218 -15.73 8.20 10.14
C GLN A 218 -15.38 7.67 8.75
N LEU A 219 -15.50 6.37 8.52
CA LEU A 219 -15.04 5.71 7.31
C LEU A 219 -16.16 5.31 6.35
N MET A 220 -17.41 5.24 6.82
CA MET A 220 -18.57 4.86 6.00
C MET A 220 -19.59 5.99 5.79
N VAL A 221 -19.32 7.19 6.31
CA VAL A 221 -20.17 8.38 6.19
C VAL A 221 -19.49 9.41 5.31
#